data_AF-A0A915YGS9-F1
#
_entry.id   AF-A0A915YGS9-F1
#
_cell.length_a   1.000
_cell.length_b   1.000
_cell.length_c   1.000
_cell.angle_alpha   90.00
_cell.angle_beta   90.00
_cell.angle_gamma   90.00
#
_symmetry.space_group_name_H-M   'P 1'
#
loop_
_entity.id
_entity.type
_entity.pdbx_description
1 polymer ?
#
loop_
_entity_poly.entity_id
_entity_poly.type
_entity_poly.pdbx_seq_one_letter_code
_entity_poly.pdbx_strand_id
1 'polypeptide(L)'
;MDKEQLQDFLVKVEQDGVAMLHSRGYLWFKSEFLPYLNLADTLLPDAVELIADCWYLVGDIYDFNGAPLKAVESYKKALEYDDEVDGAYREIANMYEQVGRYTEALKYIDLALERMPDNEELMEDKAVIQDSITYTTEPYLTAENKAWQYAEQLAAGEIEAVIAAIQLLENPDRTMLQCLAQAYGAQGEKALFLETWQKIRTAEGSMNLSYADWFYMPFSIYNSKEIWEWLKELSTVVKSTAFIDFDSLNEHYGEQLDSAEELALICDFQIYRITKNKAALKALAKQYPLWEEVQLG
;
A
#
# COMPACT_ATOMS: atom_id res chain seq x y z
N MET A 1 -6.00 -26.19 8.00
CA MET A 1 -5.33 -25.47 9.10
C MET A 1 -6.08 -25.77 10.39
N ASP A 2 -5.39 -26.16 11.45
CA ASP A 2 -5.98 -26.34 12.79
C ASP A 2 -5.85 -25.07 13.65
N LYS A 3 -6.29 -25.13 14.92
CA LYS A 3 -6.31 -23.98 15.85
C LYS A 3 -4.90 -23.41 16.10
N GLU A 4 -3.93 -24.27 16.40
CA GLU A 4 -2.57 -23.87 16.74
C GLU A 4 -1.88 -23.27 15.51
N GLN A 5 -2.02 -23.92 14.36
CA GLN A 5 -1.51 -23.41 13.09
C GLN A 5 -2.10 -22.05 12.70
N LEU A 6 -3.41 -21.83 12.93
CA LEU A 6 -4.03 -20.54 12.64
C LEU A 6 -3.50 -19.45 13.59
N GLN A 7 -3.36 -19.77 14.89
CA GLN A 7 -2.84 -18.82 15.86
C GLN A 7 -1.42 -18.40 15.51
N ASP A 8 -0.53 -19.35 15.24
CA ASP A 8 0.85 -19.07 14.83
C ASP A 8 0.91 -18.24 13.55
N PHE A 9 0.02 -18.53 12.59
CA PHE A 9 -0.08 -17.77 11.35
C PHE A 9 -0.45 -16.30 11.62
N LEU A 10 -1.49 -16.04 12.43
CA LEU A 10 -1.96 -14.68 12.71
C LEU A 10 -0.94 -13.90 13.55
N VAL A 11 -0.32 -14.52 14.56
CA VAL A 11 0.77 -13.90 15.33
C VAL A 11 1.93 -13.52 14.41
N LYS A 12 2.26 -14.36 13.43
CA LYS A 12 3.31 -14.03 12.46
C LYS A 12 2.91 -12.87 11.55
N VAL A 13 1.64 -12.80 11.14
CA VAL A 13 1.12 -11.69 10.32
C VAL A 13 1.18 -10.37 11.10
N GLU A 14 0.74 -10.39 12.35
CA GLU A 14 0.80 -9.25 13.26
C GLU A 14 2.24 -8.72 13.41
N GLN A 15 3.20 -9.62 13.68
CA GLN A 15 4.62 -9.29 13.84
C GLN A 15 5.31 -8.80 12.57
N ASP A 16 4.87 -9.26 11.40
CA ASP A 16 5.46 -8.87 10.12
C ASP A 16 5.16 -7.41 9.76
N GLY A 17 4.02 -6.89 10.22
CA GLY A 17 3.60 -5.51 9.99
C GLY A 17 3.30 -5.20 8.51
N VAL A 18 2.75 -4.01 8.27
CA VAL A 18 2.16 -3.66 6.96
C VAL A 18 3.13 -3.73 5.78
N ALA A 19 4.38 -3.29 5.96
CA ALA A 19 5.40 -3.28 4.92
C ALA A 19 5.70 -4.69 4.37
N MET A 20 5.94 -5.65 5.27
CA MET A 20 6.19 -7.04 4.90
C MET A 20 4.95 -7.68 4.28
N LEU A 21 3.74 -7.37 4.77
CA LEU A 21 2.50 -7.90 4.20
C LEU A 21 2.26 -7.42 2.77
N HIS A 22 2.62 -6.17 2.44
CA HIS A 22 2.58 -5.69 1.06
C HIS A 22 3.53 -6.49 0.15
N SER A 23 4.72 -6.83 0.64
CA SER A 23 5.71 -7.62 -0.12
C SER A 23 5.24 -9.05 -0.46
N ARG A 24 4.34 -9.62 0.36
CA ARG A 24 3.71 -10.92 0.09
C ARG A 24 2.69 -10.85 -1.05
N GLY A 25 2.10 -9.67 -1.26
CA GLY A 25 1.28 -9.33 -2.42
C GLY A 25 -0.19 -9.77 -2.35
N TYR A 26 -0.98 -9.25 -3.29
CA TYR A 26 -2.44 -9.38 -3.35
C TYR A 26 -2.93 -10.83 -3.37
N LEU A 27 -2.28 -11.70 -4.15
CA LEU A 27 -2.70 -13.09 -4.28
C LEU A 27 -2.59 -13.83 -2.94
N TRP A 28 -1.50 -13.64 -2.21
CA TRP A 28 -1.34 -14.18 -0.86
C TRP A 28 -2.39 -13.59 0.09
N PHE A 29 -2.59 -12.27 0.05
CA PHE A 29 -3.58 -11.58 0.87
C PHE A 29 -5.00 -12.14 0.68
N LYS A 30 -5.43 -12.36 -0.57
CA LYS A 30 -6.77 -12.88 -0.88
C LYS A 30 -6.93 -14.39 -0.70
N SER A 31 -5.89 -15.18 -0.95
CA SER A 31 -6.00 -16.65 -0.94
C SER A 31 -5.62 -17.29 0.40
N GLU A 32 -4.82 -16.59 1.20
CA GLU A 32 -4.34 -17.09 2.51
C GLU A 32 -4.81 -16.18 3.64
N PHE A 33 -4.35 -14.93 3.70
CA PHE A 33 -4.55 -14.10 4.88
C PHE A 33 -6.04 -13.86 5.21
N LEU A 34 -6.81 -13.26 4.29
CA LEU A 34 -8.22 -12.98 4.55
C LEU A 34 -9.04 -14.26 4.83
N PRO A 35 -8.92 -15.36 4.07
CA PRO A 35 -9.61 -16.61 4.39
C PRO A 35 -9.27 -17.14 5.78
N TYR A 36 -8.00 -17.09 6.18
CA TYR A 36 -7.55 -17.58 7.48
C TYR A 36 -8.01 -16.68 8.62
N LEU A 37 -7.96 -15.37 8.47
CA LEU A 37 -8.50 -14.42 9.44
C LEU A 37 -10.02 -14.63 9.64
N ASN A 38 -10.76 -14.90 8.56
CA ASN A 38 -12.19 -15.21 8.67
C ASN A 38 -12.51 -16.55 9.36
N LEU A 39 -11.53 -17.45 9.53
CA LEU A 39 -11.71 -18.67 10.34
C LEU A 39 -11.52 -18.40 11.84
N ALA A 40 -10.95 -17.25 12.22
CA ALA A 40 -10.58 -16.96 13.60
C ALA A 40 -11.79 -16.91 14.54
N ASP A 41 -12.95 -16.42 14.10
CA ASP A 41 -14.19 -16.44 14.90
C ASP A 41 -14.58 -17.86 15.36
N THR A 42 -14.27 -18.85 14.53
CA THR A 42 -14.64 -20.25 14.78
C THR A 42 -13.56 -20.98 15.57
N LEU A 43 -12.29 -20.73 15.26
CA LEU A 43 -11.17 -21.51 15.79
C LEU A 43 -10.45 -20.85 16.97
N LEU A 44 -10.52 -19.53 17.07
CA LEU A 44 -9.83 -18.68 18.04
C LEU A 44 -10.80 -17.67 18.72
N PRO A 45 -11.95 -18.10 19.26
CA PRO A 45 -12.96 -17.17 19.80
C PRO A 45 -12.46 -16.32 20.98
N ASP A 46 -11.38 -16.74 21.64
CA ASP A 46 -10.79 -16.05 22.80
C ASP A 46 -9.65 -15.09 22.39
N ALA A 47 -9.21 -15.08 21.13
CA ALA A 47 -8.07 -14.29 20.64
C ALA A 47 -8.52 -12.91 20.11
N VAL A 48 -9.40 -12.23 20.83
CA VAL A 48 -10.08 -11.01 20.35
C VAL A 48 -9.11 -9.88 19.96
N GLU A 49 -8.10 -9.62 20.79
CA GLU A 49 -7.06 -8.60 20.54
C GLU A 49 -6.26 -8.91 19.26
N LEU A 50 -5.72 -10.11 19.15
CA LEU A 50 -5.01 -10.56 17.94
C LEU A 50 -5.86 -10.47 16.67
N ILE A 51 -7.16 -10.81 16.76
CA ILE A 51 -8.08 -10.72 15.63
C ILE A 51 -8.32 -9.24 15.28
N ALA A 52 -8.49 -8.38 16.28
CA ALA A 52 -8.66 -6.94 16.10
C ALA A 52 -7.43 -6.34 15.39
N ASP A 53 -6.22 -6.63 15.87
CA ASP A 53 -4.95 -6.17 15.29
C ASP A 53 -4.79 -6.65 13.84
N CYS A 54 -5.15 -7.91 13.56
CA CYS A 54 -5.13 -8.42 12.19
C CYS A 54 -6.12 -7.67 11.28
N TRP A 55 -7.33 -7.34 11.76
CA TRP A 55 -8.28 -6.53 10.97
C TRP A 55 -7.82 -5.08 10.82
N TYR A 56 -7.12 -4.53 11.80
CA TYR A 56 -6.47 -3.23 11.70
C TYR A 56 -5.42 -3.23 10.60
N LEU A 57 -4.54 -4.24 10.56
CA LEU A 57 -3.56 -4.42 9.49
C LEU A 57 -4.21 -4.59 8.10
N VAL A 58 -5.37 -5.25 8.02
CA VAL A 58 -6.16 -5.30 6.78
C VAL A 58 -6.63 -3.89 6.37
N GLY A 59 -7.03 -3.06 7.34
CA GLY A 59 -7.33 -1.65 7.14
C GLY A 59 -6.14 -0.87 6.56
N ASP A 60 -4.97 -0.98 7.18
CA ASP A 60 -3.74 -0.31 6.71
C ASP A 60 -3.37 -0.75 5.30
N ILE A 61 -3.49 -2.05 4.99
CA ILE A 61 -3.27 -2.56 3.64
C ILE A 61 -4.23 -1.88 2.66
N TYR A 62 -5.51 -1.77 2.97
CA TYR A 62 -6.44 -1.12 2.06
C TYR A 62 -6.19 0.38 1.92
N ASP A 63 -5.86 1.08 3.00
CA ASP A 63 -5.55 2.51 2.99
C ASP A 63 -4.32 2.80 2.12
N PHE A 64 -3.20 2.13 2.39
CA PHE A 64 -1.98 2.30 1.60
C PHE A 64 -2.16 1.93 0.11
N ASN A 65 -3.10 1.04 -0.20
CA ASN A 65 -3.48 0.71 -1.57
C ASN A 65 -4.53 1.65 -2.19
N GLY A 66 -4.87 2.76 -1.53
CA GLY A 66 -5.74 3.81 -2.05
C GLY A 66 -7.24 3.50 -1.99
N ALA A 67 -7.65 2.55 -1.14
CA ALA A 67 -9.04 2.12 -0.96
C ALA A 67 -9.57 2.50 0.44
N PRO A 68 -9.75 3.80 0.73
CA PRO A 68 -10.09 4.31 2.07
C PRO A 68 -11.42 3.76 2.62
N LEU A 69 -12.44 3.54 1.80
CA LEU A 69 -13.72 3.00 2.26
C LEU A 69 -13.60 1.52 2.62
N LYS A 70 -12.80 0.75 1.87
CA LYS A 70 -12.48 -0.63 2.25
C LYS A 70 -11.62 -0.71 3.51
N ALA A 71 -10.71 0.25 3.70
CA ALA A 71 -9.96 0.41 4.93
C ALA A 71 -10.90 0.65 6.13
N VAL A 72 -11.85 1.58 5.98
CA VAL A 72 -12.88 1.87 6.99
C VAL A 72 -13.70 0.64 7.37
N GLU A 73 -14.10 -0.20 6.41
CA GLU A 73 -14.80 -1.46 6.72
C GLU A 73 -13.96 -2.38 7.62
N SER A 74 -12.65 -2.42 7.38
CA SER A 74 -11.71 -3.30 8.09
C SER A 74 -11.38 -2.76 9.48
N TYR A 75 -11.13 -1.45 9.61
CA TYR A 75 -10.96 -0.80 10.92
C TYR A 75 -12.22 -0.92 11.78
N LYS A 76 -13.42 -0.78 11.20
CA LYS A 76 -14.66 -1.03 11.94
C LYS A 76 -14.77 -2.48 12.40
N LYS A 77 -14.33 -3.42 11.56
CA LYS A 77 -14.30 -4.82 11.92
C LYS A 77 -13.30 -5.08 13.06
N ALA A 78 -12.14 -4.42 13.08
CA ALA A 78 -11.24 -4.45 14.24
C ALA A 78 -11.95 -3.99 15.52
N LEU A 79 -12.65 -2.85 15.43
CA LEU A 79 -13.44 -2.28 16.53
C LEU A 79 -14.64 -3.14 16.99
N GLU A 80 -15.07 -4.14 16.21
CA GLU A 80 -16.09 -5.11 16.63
C GLU A 80 -15.51 -6.18 17.57
N TYR A 81 -14.21 -6.45 17.51
CA TYR A 81 -13.51 -7.40 18.39
C TYR A 81 -12.94 -6.72 19.63
N ASP A 82 -12.36 -5.53 19.45
CA ASP A 82 -11.79 -4.72 20.52
C ASP A 82 -12.08 -3.24 20.24
N ASP A 83 -12.88 -2.60 21.09
CA ASP A 83 -13.29 -1.20 20.93
C ASP A 83 -12.24 -0.19 21.39
N GLU A 84 -11.07 -0.66 21.83
CA GLU A 84 -9.94 0.14 22.29
C GLU A 84 -8.71 0.00 21.37
N VAL A 85 -8.86 -0.55 20.16
CA VAL A 85 -7.78 -0.59 19.16
C VAL A 85 -7.24 0.82 18.92
N ASP A 86 -5.98 1.02 19.29
CA ASP A 86 -5.29 2.29 19.20
C ASP A 86 -5.33 2.83 17.77
N GLY A 87 -5.66 4.11 17.62
CA GLY A 87 -5.68 4.81 16.32
C GLY A 87 -6.89 4.50 15.43
N ALA A 88 -7.62 3.39 15.59
CA ALA A 88 -8.66 2.97 14.65
C ALA A 88 -9.77 4.01 14.43
N TYR A 89 -10.22 4.70 15.49
CA TYR A 89 -11.21 5.78 15.37
C TYR A 89 -10.69 6.96 14.56
N ARG A 90 -9.42 7.33 14.77
CA ARG A 90 -8.76 8.41 14.04
C ARG A 90 -8.60 8.05 12.57
N GLU A 91 -8.15 6.83 12.26
CA GLU A 91 -7.99 6.40 10.87
C GLU A 91 -9.33 6.38 10.13
N ILE A 92 -10.40 5.90 10.76
CA ILE A 92 -11.74 5.98 10.17
C ILE A 92 -12.15 7.44 9.90
N ALA A 93 -11.83 8.36 10.81
CA ALA A 93 -12.12 9.77 10.63
C ALA A 93 -11.34 10.36 9.44
N ASN A 94 -10.05 10.07 9.35
CA ASN A 94 -9.16 10.49 8.26
C ASN A 94 -9.68 9.98 6.91
N MET A 95 -10.02 8.70 6.81
CA MET A 95 -10.56 8.13 5.57
C MET A 95 -11.87 8.79 5.16
N TYR A 96 -12.76 9.08 6.12
CA TYR A 96 -14.01 9.79 5.82
C TYR A 96 -13.79 11.25 5.42
N GLU A 97 -12.80 11.93 6.00
CA GLU A 97 -12.40 13.28 5.59
C GLU A 97 -11.92 13.28 4.13
N GLN A 98 -11.03 12.35 3.78
CA GLN A 98 -10.45 12.25 2.43
C GLN A 98 -11.53 12.10 1.33
N VAL A 99 -12.59 11.33 1.60
CA VAL A 99 -13.72 11.12 0.66
C VAL A 99 -14.85 12.14 0.81
N GLY A 100 -14.69 13.16 1.67
CA GLY A 100 -15.67 14.24 1.86
C GLY A 100 -16.88 13.88 2.72
N ARG A 101 -16.85 12.75 3.42
CA ARG A 101 -17.87 12.33 4.40
C ARG A 101 -17.63 12.99 5.75
N TYR A 102 -17.56 14.31 5.76
CA TYR A 102 -17.10 15.09 6.91
C TYR A 102 -17.97 14.93 8.17
N THR A 103 -19.27 14.65 8.03
CA THR A 103 -20.15 14.41 9.19
C THR A 103 -19.78 13.12 9.90
N GLU A 104 -19.49 12.07 9.12
CA GLU A 104 -19.00 10.80 9.63
C GLU A 104 -17.57 10.93 10.17
N ALA A 105 -16.70 11.68 9.49
CA ALA A 105 -15.36 11.99 10.00
C ALA A 105 -15.42 12.65 11.38
N LEU A 106 -16.26 13.67 11.54
CA LEU A 106 -16.44 14.38 12.81
C LEU A 106 -16.96 13.45 13.92
N LYS A 107 -17.89 12.55 13.58
CA LYS A 107 -18.36 11.55 14.56
C LYS A 107 -17.22 10.66 15.06
N TYR A 108 -16.36 10.17 14.16
CA TYR A 108 -15.29 9.25 14.54
C TYR A 108 -14.14 9.95 15.26
N ILE A 109 -13.79 11.20 14.90
CA ILE A 109 -12.79 11.97 15.64
C ILE A 109 -13.29 12.36 17.04
N ASP A 110 -14.60 12.61 17.20
CA ASP A 110 -15.21 12.81 18.52
C ASP A 110 -15.11 11.55 19.39
N LEU A 111 -15.36 10.36 18.82
CA LEU A 111 -15.18 9.09 19.52
C LEU A 111 -13.71 8.81 19.91
N ALA A 112 -12.76 9.26 19.09
CA ALA A 112 -11.33 9.19 19.41
C ALA A 112 -10.99 10.12 20.59
N LEU A 113 -11.50 11.36 20.59
CA LEU A 113 -11.31 12.33 21.66
C LEU A 113 -12.02 11.94 22.96
N GLU A 114 -13.13 11.20 22.92
CA GLU A 114 -13.76 10.67 24.13
C GLU A 114 -12.81 9.73 24.90
N ARG A 115 -11.95 9.01 24.19
CA ARG A 115 -10.93 8.09 24.75
C ARG A 115 -9.65 8.81 25.13
N MET A 116 -9.24 9.79 24.32
CA MET A 116 -8.04 10.59 24.56
C MET A 116 -8.35 12.10 24.52
N PRO A 117 -8.98 12.66 25.59
CA PRO A 117 -9.51 14.04 25.57
C PRO A 117 -8.46 15.14 25.41
N ASP A 118 -7.21 14.86 25.80
CA ASP A 118 -6.11 15.82 25.79
C ASP A 118 -5.11 15.56 24.65
N ASN A 119 -5.47 14.74 23.66
CA ASN A 119 -4.61 14.45 22.52
C ASN A 119 -4.63 15.63 21.53
N GLU A 120 -3.51 16.36 21.44
CA GLU A 120 -3.36 17.54 20.58
C GLU A 120 -3.57 17.22 19.10
N GLU A 121 -3.08 16.07 18.64
CA GLU A 121 -3.19 15.63 17.25
C GLU A 121 -4.65 15.38 16.84
N LEU A 122 -5.44 14.74 17.71
CA LEU A 122 -6.87 14.55 17.48
C LEU A 122 -7.66 15.87 17.46
N MET A 123 -7.23 16.87 18.26
CA MET A 123 -7.84 18.20 18.23
C MET A 123 -7.52 18.93 16.92
N GLU A 124 -6.30 18.78 16.41
CA GLU A 124 -5.89 19.32 15.10
C GLU A 124 -6.70 18.69 13.96
N ASP A 125 -6.79 17.35 13.92
CA ASP A 125 -7.58 16.64 12.91
C ASP A 125 -9.05 17.05 12.94
N LYS A 126 -9.62 17.21 14.15
CA LYS A 126 -10.99 17.72 14.31
C LYS A 126 -11.15 19.13 13.77
N ALA A 127 -10.19 20.02 14.03
CA ALA A 127 -10.23 21.39 13.50
C ALA A 127 -10.18 21.40 11.97
N VAL A 128 -9.34 20.56 11.36
CA VAL A 128 -9.28 20.38 9.90
C VAL A 128 -10.63 19.92 9.34
N ILE A 129 -11.25 18.90 9.92
CA ILE A 129 -12.58 18.42 9.50
C ILE A 129 -13.64 19.53 9.62
N GLN A 130 -13.61 20.31 10.70
CA GLN A 130 -14.55 21.41 10.93
C GLN A 130 -14.36 22.55 9.92
N ASP A 131 -13.12 22.86 9.57
CA ASP A 131 -12.80 23.82 8.51
C ASP A 131 -13.29 23.30 7.16
N SER A 132 -13.10 22.01 6.83
CA SER A 132 -13.62 21.43 5.58
C SER A 132 -15.14 21.55 5.47
N ILE A 133 -15.87 21.39 6.57
CA ILE A 133 -17.32 21.63 6.62
C ILE A 133 -17.66 23.11 6.45
N THR A 134 -16.96 23.97 7.19
CA THR A 134 -17.25 25.42 7.26
C THR A 134 -17.00 26.11 5.92
N TYR A 135 -15.90 25.76 5.26
CA TYR A 135 -15.47 26.36 4.01
C TYR A 135 -15.92 25.57 2.77
N THR A 136 -16.71 24.51 2.95
CA THR A 136 -17.17 23.62 1.86
C THR A 136 -16.00 23.16 0.99
N THR A 137 -14.95 22.67 1.64
CA THR A 137 -13.73 22.20 0.98
C THR A 137 -14.07 21.05 0.05
N GLU A 138 -13.50 21.07 -1.15
CA GLU A 138 -13.59 19.94 -2.08
C GLU A 138 -12.76 18.77 -1.52
N PRO A 139 -13.31 17.55 -1.46
CA PRO A 139 -12.59 16.42 -0.88
C PRO A 139 -11.36 16.07 -1.70
N TYR A 140 -10.34 15.53 -1.03
CA TYR A 140 -9.14 15.05 -1.69
C TYR A 140 -9.45 13.97 -2.74
N LEU A 141 -10.38 13.07 -2.41
CA LEU A 141 -10.86 12.00 -3.28
C LEU A 141 -12.25 12.33 -3.82
N THR A 142 -12.27 12.99 -4.98
CA THR A 142 -13.51 13.37 -5.66
C THR A 142 -14.06 12.23 -6.53
N ALA A 143 -15.35 12.29 -6.86
CA ALA A 143 -15.97 11.36 -7.81
C ALA A 143 -15.40 11.47 -9.25
N GLU A 144 -14.59 12.48 -9.54
CA GLU A 144 -13.91 12.63 -10.83
C GLU A 144 -12.58 11.88 -10.85
N ASN A 145 -11.94 11.67 -9.70
CA ASN A 145 -10.71 10.91 -9.60
C ASN A 145 -11.01 9.41 -9.78
N LYS A 146 -10.69 8.89 -10.97
CA LYS A 146 -10.91 7.47 -11.31
C LYS A 146 -9.93 6.51 -10.65
N ALA A 147 -8.74 6.97 -10.27
CA ALA A 147 -7.71 6.10 -9.72
C ALA A 147 -8.15 5.48 -8.39
N TRP A 148 -8.66 6.28 -7.45
CA TRP A 148 -9.13 5.74 -6.16
C TRP A 148 -10.42 4.92 -6.32
N GLN A 149 -11.30 5.27 -7.27
CA GLN A 149 -12.48 4.43 -7.58
C GLN A 149 -12.06 3.04 -8.06
N TYR A 150 -11.05 2.95 -8.91
CA TYR A 150 -10.51 1.67 -9.33
C TYR A 150 -9.79 0.95 -8.20
N ALA A 151 -9.07 1.66 -7.32
CA ALA A 151 -8.48 1.07 -6.12
C ALA A 151 -9.53 0.44 -5.20
N GLU A 152 -10.66 1.12 -4.95
CA GLU A 152 -11.81 0.58 -4.21
C GLU A 152 -12.38 -0.68 -4.87
N GLN A 153 -12.54 -0.66 -6.20
CA GLN A 153 -13.03 -1.82 -6.95
C GLN A 153 -12.06 -3.00 -6.89
N LEU A 154 -10.75 -2.77 -7.01
CA LEU A 154 -9.72 -3.81 -6.86
C LEU A 154 -9.73 -4.40 -5.44
N ALA A 155 -9.85 -3.54 -4.42
CA ALA A 155 -9.96 -3.93 -3.03
C ALA A 155 -11.22 -4.77 -2.74
N ALA A 156 -12.34 -4.43 -3.39
CA ALA A 156 -13.59 -5.19 -3.38
C ALA A 156 -13.53 -6.50 -4.20
N GLY A 157 -12.51 -6.68 -5.04
CA GLY A 157 -12.36 -7.85 -5.92
C GLY A 157 -13.11 -7.74 -7.25
N GLU A 158 -13.54 -6.55 -7.64
CA GLU A 158 -14.21 -6.25 -8.91
C GLU A 158 -13.21 -6.05 -10.07
N ILE A 159 -12.24 -6.95 -10.19
CA ILE A 159 -11.05 -6.78 -11.02
C ILE A 159 -11.42 -6.68 -12.52
N GLU A 160 -12.32 -7.54 -12.99
CA GLU A 160 -12.74 -7.57 -14.40
C GLU A 160 -13.45 -6.28 -14.82
N ALA A 161 -14.17 -5.64 -13.90
CA ALA A 161 -14.85 -4.37 -14.17
C ALA A 161 -13.83 -3.24 -14.39
N VAL A 162 -12.77 -3.19 -13.57
CA VAL A 162 -11.66 -2.23 -13.71
C VAL A 162 -10.96 -2.42 -15.05
N ILE A 163 -10.63 -3.66 -15.41
CA ILE A 163 -9.97 -3.99 -16.69
C ILE A 163 -10.85 -3.53 -17.86
N ALA A 164 -12.14 -3.90 -17.84
CA ALA A 164 -13.07 -3.55 -18.92
C ALA A 164 -13.23 -2.03 -19.06
N ALA A 165 -13.32 -1.29 -17.95
CA ALA A 165 -13.45 0.15 -17.96
C ALA A 165 -12.21 0.84 -18.57
N ILE A 166 -11.01 0.42 -18.18
CA ILE A 166 -9.77 1.04 -18.67
C ILE A 166 -9.50 0.68 -20.14
N GLN A 167 -9.81 -0.55 -20.57
CA GLN A 167 -9.63 -0.98 -21.97
C GLN A 167 -10.54 -0.23 -22.96
N LEU A 168 -11.61 0.41 -22.50
CA LEU A 168 -12.47 1.26 -23.33
C LEU A 168 -11.92 2.68 -23.55
N LEU A 169 -10.89 3.08 -22.81
CA LEU A 169 -10.26 4.39 -22.97
C LEU A 169 -9.42 4.40 -24.26
N GLU A 170 -9.60 5.42 -25.10
CA GLU A 170 -8.84 5.54 -26.36
C GLU A 170 -7.34 5.76 -26.11
N ASN A 171 -7.00 6.58 -25.10
CA ASN A 171 -5.63 6.92 -24.73
C ASN A 171 -5.51 7.00 -23.20
N PRO A 172 -5.41 5.87 -22.48
CA PRO A 172 -5.23 5.88 -21.03
C PRO A 172 -3.88 6.53 -20.67
N ASP A 173 -3.91 7.46 -19.70
CA ASP A 173 -2.70 8.05 -19.13
C ASP A 173 -1.94 7.05 -18.24
N ARG A 174 -0.80 7.46 -17.70
CA ARG A 174 0.02 6.61 -16.82
C ARG A 174 -0.73 6.09 -15.61
N THR A 175 -1.56 6.94 -14.99
CA THR A 175 -2.32 6.56 -13.80
C THR A 175 -3.32 5.45 -14.13
N MET A 176 -4.05 5.57 -15.25
CA MET A 176 -4.96 4.53 -15.71
C MET A 176 -4.22 3.24 -16.10
N LEU A 177 -3.04 3.36 -16.71
CA LEU A 177 -2.19 2.21 -17.00
C LEU A 177 -1.66 1.53 -15.72
N GLN A 178 -1.34 2.28 -14.66
CA GLN A 178 -0.98 1.72 -13.35
C GLN A 178 -2.14 0.92 -12.76
N CYS A 179 -3.36 1.48 -12.74
CA CYS A 179 -4.55 0.75 -12.30
C CYS A 179 -4.79 -0.53 -13.12
N LEU A 180 -4.56 -0.49 -14.44
CA LEU A 180 -4.67 -1.66 -15.30
C LEU A 180 -3.59 -2.72 -15.00
N ALA A 181 -2.35 -2.30 -14.76
CA ALA A 181 -1.28 -3.20 -14.37
C ALA A 181 -1.59 -3.86 -13.02
N GLN A 182 -2.08 -3.09 -12.04
CA GLN A 182 -2.52 -3.59 -10.73
C GLN A 182 -3.64 -4.64 -10.90
N ALA A 183 -4.62 -4.38 -11.78
CA ALA A 183 -5.69 -5.33 -12.08
C ALA A 183 -5.18 -6.65 -12.69
N TYR A 184 -4.28 -6.59 -13.68
CA TYR A 184 -3.66 -7.80 -14.22
C TYR A 184 -2.80 -8.54 -13.19
N GLY A 185 -2.12 -7.79 -12.33
CA GLY A 185 -1.38 -8.32 -11.20
C GLY A 185 -2.28 -9.09 -10.23
N ALA A 186 -3.45 -8.54 -9.92
CA ALA A 186 -4.48 -9.16 -9.09
C ALA A 186 -5.02 -10.48 -9.68
N GLN A 187 -5.08 -10.61 -11.01
CA GLN A 187 -5.44 -11.86 -11.70
C GLN A 187 -4.25 -12.84 -11.85
N GLY A 188 -3.02 -12.40 -11.56
CA GLY A 188 -1.81 -13.18 -11.83
C GLY A 188 -1.42 -13.24 -13.31
N GLU A 189 -1.98 -12.36 -14.16
CA GLU A 189 -1.76 -12.29 -15.60
C GLU A 189 -0.43 -11.59 -15.94
N LYS A 190 0.68 -12.30 -15.72
CA LYS A 190 2.05 -11.76 -15.81
C LYS A 190 2.39 -11.15 -17.17
N ALA A 191 1.93 -11.75 -18.26
CA ALA A 191 2.22 -11.26 -19.61
C ALA A 191 1.55 -9.90 -19.86
N LEU A 192 0.28 -9.78 -19.47
CA LEU A 192 -0.49 -8.54 -19.60
C LEU A 192 0.02 -7.46 -18.64
N PHE A 193 0.46 -7.85 -17.43
CA PHE A 193 1.15 -6.95 -16.50
C PHE A 193 2.39 -6.32 -17.14
N LEU A 194 3.29 -7.14 -17.70
CA LEU A 194 4.53 -6.64 -18.33
C LEU A 194 4.24 -5.80 -19.58
N GLU A 195 3.30 -6.23 -20.43
CA GLU A 195 2.88 -5.43 -21.59
C GLU A 195 2.37 -4.05 -21.15
N THR A 196 1.63 -3.99 -20.05
CA THR A 196 1.09 -2.73 -19.52
C THR A 196 2.20 -1.85 -18.95
N TRP A 197 3.17 -2.42 -18.22
CA TRP A 197 4.34 -1.67 -17.74
C TRP A 197 5.23 -1.17 -18.88
N GLN A 198 5.33 -1.89 -19.99
CA GLN A 198 5.98 -1.39 -21.19
C GLN A 198 5.26 -0.16 -21.75
N LYS A 199 3.92 -0.11 -21.70
CA LYS A 199 3.13 1.07 -22.11
C LYS A 199 3.35 2.24 -21.14
N ILE A 200 3.31 2.01 -19.83
CA ILE A 200 3.61 3.01 -18.79
C ILE A 200 4.96 3.67 -19.07
N ARG A 201 5.96 2.85 -19.39
CA ARG A 201 7.33 3.31 -19.67
C ARG A 201 7.42 4.33 -20.79
N THR A 202 6.58 4.20 -21.81
CA THR A 202 6.59 5.06 -22.99
C THR A 202 5.55 6.18 -22.97
N ALA A 203 4.62 6.15 -22.01
CA ALA A 203 3.58 7.18 -21.88
C ALA A 203 4.18 8.50 -21.39
N GLU A 204 3.56 9.64 -21.70
CA GLU A 204 4.00 10.95 -21.22
C GLU A 204 3.53 11.23 -19.78
N GLY A 205 4.11 12.25 -19.14
CA GLY A 205 3.73 12.70 -17.80
C GLY A 205 4.68 12.24 -16.69
N SER A 206 4.43 12.69 -15.47
CA SER A 206 5.06 12.15 -14.27
C SER A 206 4.27 10.96 -13.72
N MET A 207 4.85 10.22 -12.80
CA MET A 207 4.14 9.18 -12.05
C MET A 207 4.62 9.10 -10.62
N ASN A 208 3.86 8.40 -9.78
CA ASN A 208 4.27 8.02 -8.42
C ASN A 208 4.25 6.49 -8.35
N LEU A 209 5.22 5.90 -7.67
CA LEU A 209 5.17 4.48 -7.33
C LEU A 209 4.51 4.35 -5.96
N SER A 210 3.31 3.78 -5.94
CA SER A 210 2.48 3.60 -4.75
C SER A 210 2.67 2.21 -4.14
N TYR A 211 2.20 2.00 -2.90
CA TYR A 211 2.14 0.66 -2.30
C TYR A 211 1.35 -0.33 -3.16
N ALA A 212 0.31 0.14 -3.86
CA ALA A 212 -0.47 -0.68 -4.79
C ALA A 212 0.37 -1.24 -5.95
N ASP A 213 1.31 -0.46 -6.49
CA ASP A 213 2.16 -0.93 -7.58
C ASP A 213 3.02 -2.13 -7.15
N TRP A 214 3.42 -2.19 -5.88
CA TRP A 214 4.17 -3.30 -5.30
C TRP A 214 3.26 -4.45 -4.86
N PHE A 215 2.15 -4.13 -4.18
CA PHE A 215 1.21 -5.12 -3.65
C PHE A 215 0.60 -5.99 -4.75
N TYR A 216 0.27 -5.38 -5.89
CA TYR A 216 -0.28 -6.11 -7.03
C TYR A 216 0.80 -6.69 -7.95
N MET A 217 2.09 -6.38 -7.75
CA MET A 217 3.16 -6.94 -8.57
C MET A 217 3.33 -8.44 -8.30
N PRO A 218 3.24 -9.32 -9.33
CA PRO A 218 3.51 -10.73 -9.13
C PRO A 218 4.94 -10.97 -8.61
N PHE A 219 5.09 -11.81 -7.58
CA PHE A 219 6.40 -12.08 -6.95
C PHE A 219 7.50 -12.51 -7.94
N SER A 220 7.15 -13.25 -8.99
CA SER A 220 8.11 -13.63 -10.02
C SER A 220 8.56 -12.47 -10.90
N ILE A 221 7.71 -11.45 -11.08
CA ILE A 221 8.04 -10.21 -11.80
C ILE A 221 8.92 -9.34 -10.91
N TYR A 222 8.58 -9.18 -9.63
CA TYR A 222 9.44 -8.47 -8.66
C TYR A 222 10.87 -9.03 -8.65
N ASN A 223 11.01 -10.36 -8.76
CA ASN A 223 12.32 -11.02 -8.85
C ASN A 223 12.86 -11.17 -10.28
N SER A 224 12.37 -10.37 -11.23
CA SER A 224 12.85 -10.34 -12.61
C SER A 224 13.72 -9.11 -12.86
N LYS A 225 14.77 -9.26 -13.67
CA LYS A 225 15.63 -8.14 -14.03
C LYS A 225 14.88 -7.06 -14.82
N GLU A 226 13.94 -7.48 -15.66
CA GLU A 226 13.24 -6.64 -16.64
C GLU A 226 12.48 -5.48 -15.99
N ILE A 227 11.69 -5.73 -14.93
CA ILE A 227 10.92 -4.67 -14.27
C ILE A 227 11.84 -3.62 -13.63
N TRP A 228 12.97 -4.03 -13.04
CA TRP A 228 13.92 -3.10 -12.43
C TRP A 228 14.69 -2.28 -13.46
N GLU A 229 14.96 -2.83 -14.65
CA GLU A 229 15.52 -2.05 -15.76
C GLU A 229 14.54 -0.96 -16.20
N TRP A 230 13.24 -1.28 -16.29
CA TRP A 230 12.22 -0.30 -16.66
C TRP A 230 12.00 0.77 -15.59
N LEU A 231 11.97 0.38 -14.31
CA LEU A 231 11.86 1.32 -13.20
C LEU A 231 13.08 2.27 -13.16
N LYS A 232 14.27 1.76 -13.47
CA LYS A 232 15.47 2.60 -13.62
C LYS A 232 15.32 3.62 -14.75
N GLU A 233 14.81 3.20 -15.91
CA GLU A 233 14.53 4.12 -17.03
C GLU A 233 13.49 5.19 -16.64
N LEU A 234 12.53 4.82 -15.79
CA LEU A 234 11.48 5.71 -15.31
C LEU A 234 11.91 6.64 -14.16
N SER A 235 13.12 6.50 -13.61
CA SER A 235 13.47 7.17 -12.36
C SER A 235 13.34 8.70 -12.42
N THR A 236 13.64 9.30 -13.57
CA THR A 236 13.56 10.77 -13.80
C THR A 236 12.13 11.32 -13.83
N VAL A 237 11.13 10.48 -14.07
CA VAL A 237 9.72 10.87 -14.17
C VAL A 237 8.89 10.42 -12.98
N VAL A 238 9.45 9.59 -12.10
CA VAL A 238 8.86 9.24 -10.80
C VAL A 238 9.07 10.41 -9.83
N LYS A 239 8.00 10.88 -9.18
CA LYS A 239 8.06 12.03 -8.25
C LYS A 239 8.03 11.62 -6.78
N SER A 240 7.42 10.50 -6.49
CA SER A 240 7.50 9.87 -5.17
C SER A 240 7.46 8.36 -5.29
N THR A 241 8.04 7.71 -4.30
CA THR A 241 8.11 6.26 -4.18
C THR A 241 7.71 5.85 -2.77
N ALA A 242 6.63 5.10 -2.65
CA ALA A 242 6.35 4.30 -1.48
C ALA A 242 7.14 2.99 -1.62
N PHE A 243 8.34 2.93 -1.05
CA PHE A 243 9.16 1.72 -1.03
C PHE A 243 8.97 0.94 0.25
N ILE A 244 9.05 -0.37 0.11
CA ILE A 244 9.18 -1.31 1.22
C ILE A 244 10.70 -1.53 1.39
N ASP A 245 11.25 -1.02 2.50
CA ASP A 245 12.57 -1.34 3.10
C ASP A 245 13.88 -0.88 2.40
N PHE A 246 14.19 0.42 2.46
CA PHE A 246 15.57 0.93 2.21
C PHE A 246 15.96 2.08 3.16
N ASP A 247 15.60 1.95 4.44
CA ASP A 247 15.74 3.02 5.42
C ASP A 247 17.19 3.47 5.60
N SER A 248 18.16 2.55 5.57
CA SER A 248 19.58 2.89 5.77
C SER A 248 20.17 3.72 4.62
N LEU A 249 19.65 3.55 3.39
CA LEU A 249 20.06 4.37 2.26
C LEU A 249 19.59 5.81 2.45
N ASN A 250 18.30 5.99 2.79
CA ASN A 250 17.72 7.31 2.97
C ASN A 250 18.32 8.01 4.20
N GLU A 251 18.44 7.32 5.33
CA GLU A 251 18.98 7.88 6.58
C GLU A 251 20.41 8.43 6.42
N HIS A 252 21.25 7.77 5.62
CA HIS A 252 22.66 8.14 5.50
C HIS A 252 22.99 8.96 4.24
N TYR A 253 22.17 8.86 3.19
CA TYR A 253 22.49 9.43 1.88
C TYR A 253 21.34 10.23 1.26
N GLY A 254 20.15 10.27 1.86
CA GLY A 254 18.96 10.93 1.31
C GLY A 254 19.13 12.43 1.06
N GLU A 255 19.90 13.14 1.89
CA GLU A 255 20.21 14.57 1.65
C GLU A 255 21.14 14.80 0.44
N GLN A 256 21.84 13.76 -0.02
CA GLN A 256 22.85 13.82 -1.08
C GLN A 256 22.35 13.30 -2.43
N LEU A 257 21.25 12.55 -2.42
CA LEU A 257 20.65 11.95 -3.61
C LEU A 257 19.34 12.67 -3.91
N ASP A 258 19.14 13.06 -5.17
CA ASP A 258 17.78 13.38 -5.58
C ASP A 258 16.93 12.11 -5.72
N SER A 259 15.60 12.25 -5.73
CA SER A 259 14.68 11.10 -5.76
C SER A 259 14.87 10.20 -7.00
N ALA A 260 15.35 10.76 -8.13
CA ALA A 260 15.59 9.99 -9.34
C ALA A 260 16.90 9.20 -9.25
N GLU A 261 17.93 9.76 -8.62
CA GLU A 261 19.20 9.10 -8.31
C GLU A 261 19.00 7.95 -7.31
N GLU A 262 18.25 8.20 -6.23
CA GLU A 262 17.92 7.21 -5.22
C GLU A 262 17.19 6.00 -5.84
N LEU A 263 16.13 6.24 -6.60
CA LEU A 263 15.39 5.18 -7.28
C LEU A 263 16.27 4.41 -8.28
N ALA A 264 17.10 5.11 -9.06
CA ALA A 264 18.01 4.45 -9.99
C ALA A 264 19.04 3.56 -9.28
N LEU A 265 19.50 3.99 -8.10
CA LEU A 265 20.44 3.26 -7.26
C LEU A 265 19.81 1.99 -6.66
N ILE A 266 18.59 2.09 -6.16
CA ILE A 266 17.79 0.95 -5.70
C ILE A 266 17.59 -0.06 -6.83
N CYS A 267 17.25 0.41 -8.03
CA CYS A 267 17.08 -0.45 -9.20
C CYS A 267 18.39 -1.17 -9.56
N ASP A 268 19.52 -0.48 -9.50
CA ASP A 268 20.84 -1.11 -9.73
C ASP A 268 21.14 -2.20 -8.72
N PHE A 269 20.91 -1.96 -7.43
CA PHE A 269 21.06 -2.98 -6.39
C PHE A 269 20.21 -4.23 -6.71
N GLN A 270 18.93 -4.04 -7.00
CA GLN A 270 18.02 -5.14 -7.30
C GLN A 270 18.43 -5.92 -8.55
N ILE A 271 18.83 -5.23 -9.62
CA ILE A 271 19.37 -5.85 -10.84
C ILE A 271 20.60 -6.69 -10.50
N TYR A 272 21.55 -6.18 -9.71
CA TYR A 272 22.77 -6.90 -9.38
C TYR A 272 22.50 -8.11 -8.48
N ARG A 273 21.58 -7.98 -7.51
CA ARG A 273 21.13 -9.07 -6.63
C ARG A 273 20.49 -10.20 -7.45
N ILE A 274 19.52 -9.87 -8.30
CA ILE A 274 18.79 -10.83 -9.14
C ILE A 274 19.73 -11.53 -10.13
N THR A 275 20.64 -10.78 -10.75
CA THR A 275 21.62 -11.33 -11.72
C THR A 275 22.85 -11.95 -11.08
N LYS A 276 22.98 -11.90 -9.75
CA LYS A 276 24.13 -12.39 -8.98
C LYS A 276 25.46 -11.74 -9.40
N ASN A 277 25.42 -10.45 -9.79
CA ASN A 277 26.60 -9.68 -10.20
C ASN A 277 27.42 -9.22 -8.98
N LYS A 278 28.21 -10.15 -8.41
CA LYS A 278 29.05 -9.91 -7.22
C LYS A 278 30.05 -8.77 -7.38
N ALA A 279 30.53 -8.51 -8.60
CA ALA A 279 31.49 -7.44 -8.83
C ALA A 279 30.82 -6.06 -8.68
N ALA A 280 29.63 -5.91 -9.25
CA ALA A 280 28.84 -4.69 -9.14
C ALA A 280 28.35 -4.46 -7.71
N LEU A 281 27.85 -5.50 -7.02
CA LEU A 281 27.47 -5.41 -5.60
C LEU A 281 28.63 -4.94 -4.71
N LYS A 282 29.84 -5.51 -4.91
CA LYS A 282 31.03 -5.06 -4.16
C LYS A 282 31.43 -3.62 -4.47
N ALA A 283 31.27 -3.18 -5.72
CA ALA A 283 31.55 -1.80 -6.10
C ALA A 283 30.55 -0.85 -5.42
N LEU A 284 29.27 -1.22 -5.42
CA LEU A 284 28.19 -0.49 -4.78
C LEU A 284 28.39 -0.41 -3.26
N ALA A 285 28.68 -1.54 -2.61
CA ALA A 285 28.96 -1.63 -1.18
C ALA A 285 30.15 -0.76 -0.76
N LYS A 286 31.18 -0.66 -1.61
CA LYS A 286 32.34 0.20 -1.36
C LYS A 286 32.00 1.69 -1.50
N GLN A 287 31.10 2.03 -2.42
CA GLN A 287 30.67 3.40 -2.65
C GLN A 287 29.72 3.89 -1.55
N TYR A 288 28.83 3.01 -1.08
CA TYR A 288 27.82 3.29 -0.04
C TYR A 288 28.02 2.35 1.17
N PRO A 289 29.07 2.56 1.98
CA PRO A 289 29.43 1.66 3.08
C PRO A 289 28.42 1.63 4.24
N LEU A 290 27.54 2.63 4.37
CA LEU A 290 26.48 2.69 5.38
C LEU A 290 25.14 2.17 4.84
N TRP A 291 25.06 1.79 3.57
CA TRP A 291 23.87 1.18 3.01
C TRP A 291 23.85 -0.32 3.34
N GLU A 292 23.14 -0.69 4.42
CA GLU A 292 23.19 -2.00 5.05
C GLU A 292 22.68 -3.13 4.14
N GLU A 293 21.59 -2.88 3.40
CA GLU A 293 20.96 -3.87 2.51
C GLU A 293 21.93 -4.33 1.41
N VAL A 294 22.79 -3.43 0.91
CA VAL A 294 23.83 -3.77 -0.06
C VAL A 294 24.97 -4.58 0.56
N GLN A 295 25.27 -4.39 1.86
CA GLN A 295 26.30 -5.19 2.53
C GLN A 295 25.87 -6.66 2.69
N LEU A 296 24.56 -6.91 2.75
CA LEU A 296 23.98 -8.25 2.90
C LEU A 296 23.81 -9.00 1.57
N GLY A 297 23.85 -8.31 0.42
CA GLY A 297 23.59 -8.85 -0.93
C GLY A 297 24.78 -9.52 -1.63
#